data_AF-A0A0C1GW25-F1
#
_entry.id   AF-A0A0C1GW25-F1
#
_cell.length_a   1.000
_cell.length_b   1.000
_cell.length_c   1.000
_cell.angle_alpha   90.00
_cell.angle_beta   90.00
_cell.angle_gamma   90.00
#
_symmetry.space_group_name_H-M   'P 1'
#
loop_
_entity.id
_entity.type
_entity.pdbx_description
1 polymer ?
#
loop_
_entity_poly.entity_id
_entity_poly.type
_entity_poly.pdbx_seq_one_letter_code
_entity_poly.pdbx_strand_id
1 'polypeptide(L)'
;MTIGKDAANGGKPVVIDGKEGIVSGLTNTTLGAAPLADSNKAATEAQLDATQVNLANVLGGNAANNNGNVTTSDIGGTGESNVHDAIKSVKATADKGWKLKANEEADSESEKIAAGDTVTVKQGKNIRVKRSGKELTIETADDVAFNKVTVGNSVLTTDGLTTPQVTAGDSVLGNNGLTIANGTAGSPVSLTKDGLNNGGNKVTNVAKGTADTDGVNVSQLNPIAKYLNTTDNPHAPLPSPNFTLQNVESNESKQ
;
A
#
# COMPACT_ATOMS: atom_id res chain seq x y z
N MET A 1 -33.73 -24.73 78.75
CA MET A 1 -35.08 -25.35 78.73
C MET A 1 -35.16 -26.26 77.51
N THR A 2 -35.55 -27.52 77.66
CA THR A 2 -35.73 -28.45 76.53
C THR A 2 -37.20 -28.44 76.12
N ILE A 3 -37.52 -27.95 74.92
CA ILE A 3 -38.90 -27.85 74.44
C ILE A 3 -39.13 -29.01 73.44
N GLY A 4 -40.18 -29.80 73.65
CA GLY A 4 -40.62 -30.83 72.68
C GLY A 4 -40.10 -32.25 72.87
N LYS A 5 -39.94 -32.75 74.11
CA LYS A 5 -39.83 -34.21 74.34
C LYS A 5 -41.20 -34.88 74.11
N ASP A 6 -41.53 -35.18 72.85
CA ASP A 6 -42.58 -36.15 72.52
C ASP A 6 -41.93 -37.35 71.82
N ALA A 7 -42.21 -38.56 72.32
CA ALA A 7 -41.74 -39.82 71.77
C ALA A 7 -42.26 -40.06 70.34
N ALA A 8 -43.32 -39.37 69.90
CA ALA A 8 -43.89 -39.50 68.56
C ALA A 8 -43.02 -38.93 67.41
N ASN A 9 -42.03 -38.07 67.69
CA ASN A 9 -41.19 -37.40 66.67
C ASN A 9 -39.69 -37.77 66.74
N GLY A 10 -39.35 -38.96 67.23
CA GLY A 10 -37.99 -39.51 67.11
C GLY A 10 -36.91 -38.84 67.97
N GLY A 11 -37.28 -38.10 69.02
CA GLY A 11 -36.35 -37.70 70.09
C GLY A 11 -35.35 -36.58 69.77
N LYS A 12 -35.65 -35.65 68.87
CA LYS A 12 -34.79 -34.48 68.56
C LYS A 12 -35.32 -33.19 69.22
N PRO A 13 -34.98 -32.90 70.48
CA PRO A 13 -35.45 -31.67 71.12
C PRO A 13 -34.65 -30.46 70.63
N VAL A 14 -35.35 -29.34 70.41
CA VAL A 14 -34.70 -28.02 70.36
C VAL A 14 -34.27 -27.66 71.78
N VAL A 15 -33.01 -27.24 71.94
CA VAL A 15 -32.45 -26.81 73.21
C VAL A 15 -32.19 -25.31 73.14
N ILE A 16 -32.72 -24.60 74.13
CA ILE A 16 -32.40 -23.19 74.37
C ILE A 16 -31.52 -23.13 75.61
N ASP A 17 -30.26 -22.75 75.41
CA ASP A 17 -29.29 -22.43 76.47
C ASP A 17 -29.28 -20.93 76.71
N GLY A 18 -29.95 -20.49 77.77
CA GLY A 18 -30.01 -19.07 78.13
C GLY A 18 -28.73 -18.54 78.78
N LYS A 19 -27.79 -19.41 79.20
CA LYS A 19 -26.50 -19.00 79.76
C LYS A 19 -25.51 -18.66 78.65
N GLU A 20 -25.46 -19.49 77.60
CA GLU A 20 -24.57 -19.28 76.44
C GLU A 20 -25.24 -18.49 75.30
N GLY A 21 -26.57 -18.34 75.32
CA GLY A 21 -27.33 -17.62 74.30
C GLY A 21 -27.52 -18.42 73.00
N ILE A 22 -27.45 -19.75 73.07
CA ILE A 22 -27.44 -20.64 71.91
C ILE A 22 -28.80 -21.35 71.77
N VAL A 23 -29.26 -21.48 70.52
CA VAL A 23 -30.39 -22.34 70.14
C VAL A 23 -29.84 -23.49 69.27
N SER A 24 -30.01 -24.73 69.71
CA SER A 24 -29.50 -25.92 69.04
C SER A 24 -30.57 -27.00 68.83
N GLY A 25 -30.26 -28.03 68.03
CA GLY A 25 -31.17 -29.13 67.71
C GLY A 25 -32.10 -28.88 66.51
N LEU A 26 -31.94 -27.75 65.80
CA LEU A 26 -32.63 -27.48 64.53
C LEU A 26 -32.19 -28.49 63.45
N THR A 27 -33.15 -29.01 62.69
CA THR A 27 -32.91 -30.08 61.70
C THR A 27 -32.86 -29.61 60.25
N ASN A 28 -33.25 -28.37 59.98
CA ASN A 28 -33.17 -27.74 58.68
C ASN A 28 -31.76 -27.22 58.41
N THR A 29 -30.84 -28.12 58.08
CA THR A 29 -29.40 -27.79 57.89
C THR A 29 -29.00 -27.56 56.43
N THR A 30 -29.91 -27.79 55.48
CA THR A 30 -29.65 -27.63 54.04
C THR A 30 -30.67 -26.66 53.41
N LEU A 31 -30.32 -26.09 52.25
CA LEU A 31 -31.29 -25.38 51.43
C LEU A 31 -32.27 -26.40 50.85
N GLY A 32 -33.55 -26.24 51.19
CA GLY A 32 -34.62 -27.09 50.67
C GLY A 32 -35.07 -26.65 49.27
N ALA A 33 -35.83 -27.52 48.60
CA ALA A 33 -36.42 -27.22 47.29
C ALA A 33 -37.63 -26.27 47.35
N ALA A 34 -38.25 -26.11 48.52
CA ALA A 34 -39.38 -25.20 48.73
C ALA A 34 -38.89 -23.75 48.99
N PRO A 35 -39.61 -22.72 48.53
CA PRO A 35 -39.29 -21.33 48.83
C PRO A 35 -39.17 -21.07 50.35
N LEU A 36 -38.18 -20.26 50.73
CA LEU A 36 -37.96 -19.90 52.15
C LEU A 36 -39.09 -19.03 52.73
N ALA A 37 -39.73 -18.20 51.88
CA ALA A 37 -40.70 -17.18 52.27
C ALA A 37 -41.94 -17.73 53.01
N ASP A 38 -42.35 -18.96 52.70
CA ASP A 38 -43.55 -19.57 53.30
C ASP A 38 -43.22 -20.55 54.43
N SER A 39 -41.94 -20.70 54.74
CA SER A 39 -41.46 -21.78 55.60
C SER A 39 -41.73 -21.55 57.08
N ASN A 40 -41.86 -20.29 57.52
CA ASN A 40 -42.04 -19.83 58.91
C ASN A 40 -41.12 -20.55 59.94
N LYS A 41 -39.96 -21.03 59.49
CA LYS A 41 -38.98 -21.77 60.30
C LYS A 41 -37.77 -20.88 60.60
N ALA A 42 -37.16 -21.08 61.77
CA ALA A 42 -35.86 -20.49 62.07
C ALA A 42 -34.79 -21.05 61.13
N ALA A 43 -33.91 -20.21 60.57
CA ALA A 43 -32.78 -20.65 59.76
C ALA A 43 -31.63 -21.18 60.64
N THR A 44 -30.83 -22.11 60.09
CA THR A 44 -29.60 -22.57 60.74
C THR A 44 -28.36 -21.89 60.15
N GLU A 45 -27.26 -21.85 60.91
CA GLU A 45 -25.96 -21.38 60.41
C GLU A 45 -25.51 -22.17 59.16
N ALA A 46 -25.77 -23.48 59.11
CA ALA A 46 -25.47 -24.32 57.94
C ALA A 46 -26.24 -23.88 56.68
N GLN A 47 -27.50 -23.45 56.83
CA GLN A 47 -28.26 -22.88 55.70
C GLN A 47 -27.71 -21.52 55.28
N LEU A 48 -27.34 -20.67 56.24
CA LEU A 48 -26.72 -19.38 55.95
C LEU A 48 -25.39 -19.56 55.21
N ASP A 49 -24.51 -20.44 55.70
CA ASP A 49 -23.26 -20.79 55.04
C ASP A 49 -23.51 -21.33 53.63
N ALA A 50 -24.45 -22.25 53.45
CA ALA A 50 -24.83 -22.77 52.15
C ALA A 50 -25.30 -21.68 51.18
N THR A 51 -26.09 -20.68 51.64
CA THR A 51 -26.46 -19.54 50.79
C THR A 51 -25.26 -18.69 50.39
N GLN A 52 -24.27 -18.54 51.26
CA GLN A 52 -23.09 -17.73 51.00
C GLN A 52 -22.06 -18.42 50.12
N VAL A 53 -21.88 -19.74 50.29
CA VAL A 53 -21.16 -20.58 49.34
C VAL A 53 -21.81 -20.47 47.96
N ASN A 54 -23.14 -20.52 47.88
CA ASN A 54 -23.85 -20.31 46.62
C ASN A 54 -23.60 -18.92 46.03
N LEU A 55 -23.63 -17.86 46.85
CA LEU A 55 -23.33 -16.50 46.39
C LEU A 55 -21.89 -16.38 45.88
N ALA A 56 -20.90 -16.93 46.59
CA ALA A 56 -19.51 -16.96 46.15
C ALA A 56 -19.36 -17.71 44.81
N ASN A 57 -20.05 -18.85 44.64
CA ASN A 57 -20.05 -19.59 43.38
C ASN A 57 -20.69 -18.79 42.23
N VAL A 58 -21.77 -18.05 42.49
CA VAL A 58 -22.43 -17.19 41.48
C VAL A 58 -21.52 -16.03 41.08
N LEU A 59 -20.81 -15.43 42.03
CA LEU A 59 -19.83 -14.37 41.76
C LEU A 59 -18.57 -14.90 41.04
N GLY A 60 -18.19 -16.15 41.34
CA GLY A 60 -17.09 -16.88 40.71
C GLY A 60 -15.70 -16.32 41.05
N GLY A 61 -14.68 -16.80 40.34
CA GLY A 61 -13.30 -16.33 40.47
C GLY A 61 -12.75 -16.45 41.89
N ASN A 62 -12.21 -15.34 42.42
CA ASN A 62 -11.65 -15.28 43.77
C ASN A 62 -12.70 -14.99 44.86
N ALA A 63 -14.00 -15.14 44.56
CA ALA A 63 -15.03 -15.00 45.57
C ALA A 63 -14.83 -16.06 46.67
N ALA A 64 -14.77 -15.60 47.92
CA ALA A 64 -14.54 -16.46 49.08
C ALA A 64 -15.58 -16.18 50.17
N ASN A 65 -16.14 -17.25 50.74
CA ASN A 65 -16.92 -17.18 51.97
C ASN A 65 -15.97 -17.33 53.16
N ASN A 66 -15.71 -16.22 53.85
CA ASN A 66 -14.90 -16.18 55.06
C ASN A 66 -15.82 -16.07 56.27
N ASN A 67 -16.21 -17.23 56.81
CA ASN A 67 -16.99 -17.34 58.06
C ASN A 67 -18.30 -16.55 58.03
N GLY A 68 -19.03 -16.60 56.92
CA GLY A 68 -20.29 -15.90 56.81
C GLY A 68 -20.17 -14.46 56.25
N ASN A 69 -19.00 -14.08 55.72
CA ASN A 69 -18.82 -12.88 54.93
C ASN A 69 -18.27 -13.24 53.54
N VAL A 70 -19.01 -12.88 52.49
CA VAL A 70 -18.55 -13.07 51.10
C VAL A 70 -17.67 -11.90 50.70
N THR A 71 -16.45 -12.21 50.29
CA THR A 71 -15.49 -11.23 49.75
C THR A 71 -15.15 -11.59 48.32
N THR A 72 -14.78 -10.57 47.55
CA THR A 72 -14.33 -10.71 46.18
C THR A 72 -13.09 -9.86 45.95
N SER A 73 -12.19 -10.35 45.12
CA SER A 73 -11.05 -9.61 44.61
C SER A 73 -10.87 -9.95 43.13
N ASP A 74 -10.40 -8.99 42.35
CA ASP A 74 -10.05 -9.21 40.94
C ASP A 74 -11.18 -9.89 40.13
N ILE A 75 -12.41 -9.40 40.28
CA ILE A 75 -13.59 -9.99 39.62
C ILE A 75 -13.35 -9.97 38.10
N GLY A 76 -13.36 -11.15 37.49
CA GLY A 76 -13.14 -11.31 36.05
C GLY A 76 -11.73 -10.93 35.57
N GLY A 77 -10.73 -10.87 36.46
CA GLY A 77 -9.37 -10.45 36.11
C GLY A 77 -9.22 -8.95 35.88
N THR A 78 -10.14 -8.13 36.41
CA THR A 78 -10.17 -6.68 36.20
C THR A 78 -9.35 -5.87 37.20
N GLY A 79 -8.85 -6.51 38.26
CA GLY A 79 -8.24 -5.88 39.44
C GLY A 79 -9.23 -5.35 40.47
N GLU A 80 -10.54 -5.37 40.18
CA GLU A 80 -11.56 -4.72 41.00
C GLU A 80 -12.23 -5.67 42.01
N SER A 81 -12.61 -5.13 43.17
CA SER A 81 -13.15 -5.91 44.29
C SER A 81 -14.68 -5.98 44.34
N ASN A 82 -15.40 -5.26 43.47
CA ASN A 82 -16.86 -5.32 43.40
C ASN A 82 -17.36 -5.34 41.95
N VAL A 83 -18.58 -5.87 41.77
CA VAL A 83 -19.18 -6.12 40.45
C VAL A 83 -19.37 -4.82 39.65
N HIS A 84 -19.74 -3.73 40.31
CA HIS A 84 -19.96 -2.45 39.63
C HIS A 84 -18.67 -1.92 39.01
N ASP A 85 -17.59 -1.87 39.79
CA ASP A 85 -16.29 -1.36 39.32
C ASP A 85 -15.64 -2.29 38.30
N ALA A 86 -15.76 -3.61 38.46
CA ALA A 86 -15.31 -4.57 37.46
C ALA A 86 -16.00 -4.36 36.10
N ILE A 87 -17.33 -4.21 36.10
CA ILE A 87 -18.10 -3.92 34.87
C ILE A 87 -17.72 -2.54 34.31
N LYS A 88 -17.52 -1.54 35.16
CA LYS A 88 -17.10 -0.20 34.76
C LYS A 88 -15.71 -0.21 34.12
N SER A 89 -14.77 -1.01 34.63
CA SER A 89 -13.42 -1.20 34.07
C SER A 89 -13.47 -1.84 32.68
N VAL A 90 -14.30 -2.89 32.52
CA VAL A 90 -14.57 -3.51 31.21
C VAL A 90 -15.19 -2.51 30.25
N LYS A 91 -16.19 -1.73 30.69
CA LYS A 91 -16.82 -0.68 29.89
C LYS A 91 -15.80 0.37 29.45
N ALA A 92 -14.96 0.86 30.37
CA ALA A 92 -13.92 1.85 30.05
C ALA A 92 -12.94 1.31 29.00
N THR A 93 -12.58 0.02 29.08
CA THR A 93 -11.71 -0.62 28.09
C THR A 93 -12.39 -0.75 26.73
N ALA A 94 -13.66 -1.17 26.69
CA ALA A 94 -14.44 -1.21 25.45
C ALA A 94 -14.61 0.19 24.83
N ASP A 95 -14.83 1.21 25.67
CA ASP A 95 -15.01 2.60 25.25
C ASP A 95 -13.72 3.26 24.77
N LYS A 96 -12.53 2.73 25.10
CA LYS A 96 -11.25 3.29 24.63
C LYS A 96 -11.12 3.23 23.13
N GLY A 97 -11.62 2.17 22.48
CA GLY A 97 -11.44 1.95 21.05
C GLY A 97 -9.97 1.94 20.65
N TRP A 98 -9.68 2.37 19.42
CA TRP A 98 -8.32 2.58 18.92
C TRP A 98 -8.23 3.88 18.12
N LYS A 99 -7.01 4.38 17.88
CA LYS A 99 -6.77 5.62 17.14
C LYS A 99 -6.29 5.31 15.72
N LEU A 100 -6.92 5.90 14.70
CA LEU A 100 -6.50 5.85 13.30
C LEU A 100 -5.75 7.13 12.95
N LYS A 101 -4.62 6.99 12.26
CA LYS A 101 -3.81 8.09 11.72
C LYS A 101 -3.42 7.78 10.28
N ALA A 102 -3.23 8.81 9.48
CA ALA A 102 -2.66 8.74 8.15
C ALA A 102 -1.31 9.46 8.12
N ASN A 103 -0.27 8.79 7.60
CA ASN A 103 1.08 9.35 7.46
C ASN A 103 1.65 9.82 8.83
N GLU A 104 2.34 10.96 8.86
CA GLU A 104 2.99 11.53 10.03
C GLU A 104 2.07 12.45 10.86
N GLU A 105 0.76 12.14 10.91
CA GLU A 105 -0.20 12.89 11.72
C GLU A 105 0.13 12.83 13.23
N ALA A 106 -0.05 13.97 13.92
CA ALA A 106 0.13 14.06 15.36
C ALA A 106 -0.96 13.26 16.12
N ASP A 107 -0.71 12.93 17.40
CA ASP A 107 -1.67 12.21 18.26
C ASP A 107 -2.98 12.97 18.52
N SER A 108 -2.96 14.30 18.34
CA SER A 108 -4.13 15.16 18.45
C SER A 108 -5.04 15.09 17.23
N GLU A 109 -4.50 14.73 16.06
CA GLU A 109 -5.22 14.68 14.79
C GLU A 109 -5.77 13.27 14.49
N SER A 110 -5.43 12.29 15.32
CA SER A 110 -5.91 10.93 15.16
C SER A 110 -7.42 10.85 15.33
N GLU A 111 -8.09 10.08 14.48
CA GLU A 111 -9.50 9.76 14.63
C GLU A 111 -9.68 8.60 15.62
N LYS A 112 -10.64 8.69 16.53
CA LYS A 112 -10.94 7.60 17.47
C LYS A 112 -11.97 6.68 16.84
N ILE A 113 -11.61 5.41 16.67
CA ILE A 113 -12.52 4.36 16.23
C ILE A 113 -13.03 3.61 17.46
N ALA A 114 -14.27 3.90 17.85
CA ALA A 114 -14.95 3.27 18.97
C ALA A 114 -15.54 1.90 18.59
N ALA A 115 -15.99 1.14 19.59
CA ALA A 115 -16.68 -0.11 19.36
C ALA A 115 -17.99 0.15 18.58
N GLY A 116 -18.16 -0.55 17.45
CA GLY A 116 -19.30 -0.41 16.56
C GLY A 116 -19.07 0.54 15.37
N ASP A 117 -17.99 1.32 15.39
CA ASP A 117 -17.65 2.18 14.26
C ASP A 117 -17.19 1.38 13.03
N THR A 118 -17.36 1.99 11.86
CA THR A 118 -16.91 1.42 10.58
C THR A 118 -15.82 2.29 9.97
N VAL A 119 -14.65 1.70 9.73
CA VAL A 119 -13.58 2.32 8.95
C VAL A 119 -13.76 1.96 7.48
N THR A 120 -13.90 2.96 6.62
CA THR A 120 -13.99 2.79 5.17
C THR A 120 -12.69 3.21 4.52
N VAL A 121 -12.03 2.28 3.83
CA VAL A 121 -10.86 2.59 2.98
C VAL A 121 -11.36 2.82 1.55
N LYS A 122 -11.23 4.04 1.06
CA LYS A 122 -11.63 4.43 -0.30
C LYS A 122 -10.44 4.34 -1.24
N GLN A 123 -10.68 3.86 -2.45
CA GLN A 123 -9.65 3.81 -3.48
C GLN A 123 -9.62 5.13 -4.27
N GLY A 124 -8.43 5.50 -4.75
CA GLY A 124 -8.23 6.68 -5.59
C GLY A 124 -8.29 6.34 -7.09
N LYS A 125 -7.80 7.26 -7.93
CA LYS A 125 -7.74 7.07 -9.38
C LYS A 125 -6.82 5.92 -9.80
N ASN A 126 -5.60 5.89 -9.24
CA ASN A 126 -4.53 4.98 -9.67
C ASN A 126 -4.31 3.80 -8.70
N ILE A 127 -5.04 3.76 -7.59
CA ILE A 127 -4.94 2.72 -6.56
C ILE A 127 -6.26 1.99 -6.51
N ARG A 128 -6.25 0.65 -6.50
CA ARG A 128 -7.41 -0.19 -6.20
C ARG A 128 -7.33 -0.70 -4.77
N VAL A 129 -8.47 -0.81 -4.12
CA VAL A 129 -8.60 -1.39 -2.79
C VAL A 129 -9.66 -2.47 -2.82
N LYS A 130 -9.27 -3.71 -2.51
CA LYS A 130 -10.16 -4.88 -2.47
C LYS A 130 -10.13 -5.50 -1.09
N ARG A 131 -11.24 -6.09 -0.65
CA ARG A 131 -11.34 -6.82 0.61
C ARG A 131 -11.91 -8.21 0.39
N SER A 132 -11.27 -9.21 0.98
CA SER A 132 -11.82 -10.57 1.11
C SER A 132 -11.70 -11.00 2.58
N GLY A 133 -12.83 -11.04 3.29
CA GLY A 133 -12.81 -11.33 4.73
C GLY A 133 -11.97 -10.32 5.52
N LYS A 134 -10.88 -10.79 6.12
CA LYS A 134 -9.94 -9.96 6.91
C LYS A 134 -8.71 -9.50 6.11
N GLU A 135 -8.64 -9.84 4.83
CA GLU A 135 -7.57 -9.42 3.94
C GLU A 135 -7.97 -8.15 3.19
N LEU A 136 -7.06 -7.17 3.19
CA LEU A 136 -7.17 -5.94 2.42
C LEU A 136 -6.03 -5.93 1.39
N THR A 137 -6.37 -6.00 0.11
CA THR A 137 -5.40 -5.91 -0.99
C THR A 137 -5.38 -4.48 -1.51
N ILE A 138 -4.20 -3.88 -1.52
CA ILE A 138 -3.94 -2.54 -2.08
C ILE A 138 -2.96 -2.72 -3.23
N GLU A 139 -3.36 -2.26 -4.41
CA GLU A 139 -2.60 -2.46 -5.65
C GLU A 139 -2.72 -1.23 -6.56
N THR A 140 -1.80 -1.08 -7.50
CA THR A 140 -1.96 -0.10 -8.59
C THR A 140 -3.02 -0.59 -9.58
N ALA A 141 -3.71 0.35 -10.23
CA ALA A 141 -4.48 0.01 -11.42
C ALA A 141 -3.55 -0.48 -12.55
N ASP A 142 -4.07 -1.27 -13.49
CA ASP A 142 -3.33 -1.73 -14.67
C ASP A 142 -3.11 -0.52 -15.59
N ASP A 143 -4.18 0.26 -15.79
CA ASP A 143 -4.15 1.55 -16.45
C ASP A 143 -4.14 2.66 -15.41
N VAL A 144 -3.04 3.38 -15.34
CA VAL A 144 -2.84 4.54 -14.45
C VAL A 144 -2.72 5.81 -15.28
N ALA A 145 -3.21 6.91 -14.73
CA ALA A 145 -3.12 8.21 -15.37
C ALA A 145 -2.40 9.21 -14.47
N PHE A 146 -1.29 9.73 -14.98
CA PHE A 146 -0.49 10.78 -14.33
C PHE A 146 -0.42 12.00 -15.25
N ASN A 147 -0.46 13.19 -14.65
CA ASN A 147 -0.19 14.43 -15.42
C ASN A 147 1.32 14.61 -15.66
N LYS A 148 2.15 14.05 -14.76
CA LYS A 148 3.61 14.13 -14.81
C LYS A 148 4.21 12.88 -14.16
N VAL A 149 5.19 12.28 -14.82
CA VAL A 149 6.05 11.22 -14.27
C VAL A 149 7.50 11.68 -14.40
N THR A 150 8.20 11.72 -13.27
CA THR A 150 9.63 12.06 -13.23
C THR A 150 10.42 10.79 -12.95
N VAL A 151 11.38 10.47 -13.82
CA VAL A 151 12.31 9.34 -13.67
C VAL A 151 13.73 9.87 -13.83
N GLY A 152 14.41 10.11 -12.70
CA GLY A 152 15.68 10.84 -12.70
C GLY A 152 15.48 12.24 -13.30
N ASN A 153 16.25 12.54 -14.36
CA ASN A 153 16.16 13.81 -15.10
C ASN A 153 15.14 13.78 -16.25
N SER A 154 14.51 12.63 -16.50
CA SER A 154 13.50 12.49 -17.54
C SER A 154 12.13 12.82 -16.99
N VAL A 155 11.36 13.60 -17.75
CA VAL A 155 10.01 14.03 -17.36
C VAL A 155 9.05 13.72 -18.50
N LEU A 156 8.07 12.86 -18.23
CA LEU A 156 6.94 12.61 -19.12
C LEU A 156 5.75 13.45 -18.65
N THR A 157 5.21 14.30 -19.51
CA THR A 157 3.97 15.05 -19.29
C THR A 157 2.94 14.70 -20.36
N THR A 158 1.80 15.38 -20.36
CA THR A 158 0.80 15.31 -21.44
C THR A 158 1.34 15.77 -22.79
N ASP A 159 2.41 16.57 -22.81
CA ASP A 159 2.97 17.16 -24.03
C ASP A 159 4.04 16.26 -24.67
N GLY A 160 4.58 15.29 -23.91
CA GLY A 160 5.60 14.36 -24.37
C GLY A 160 6.67 14.06 -23.33
N LEU A 161 7.75 13.41 -23.79
CA LEU A 161 8.90 13.05 -22.97
C LEU A 161 10.03 14.07 -23.19
N THR A 162 10.46 14.71 -22.12
CA THR A 162 11.72 15.47 -22.07
C THR A 162 12.76 14.62 -21.36
N THR A 163 13.85 14.27 -22.07
CA THR A 163 15.01 13.56 -21.52
C THR A 163 16.29 14.21 -22.02
N PRO A 164 17.35 14.35 -21.20
CA PRO A 164 18.62 14.91 -21.67
C PRO A 164 19.29 14.09 -22.79
N GLN A 165 19.10 12.77 -22.77
CA GLN A 165 19.73 11.85 -23.71
C GLN A 165 18.91 10.57 -23.88
N VAL A 166 18.91 10.02 -25.09
CA VAL A 166 18.51 8.66 -25.41
C VAL A 166 19.70 7.95 -26.03
N THR A 167 20.11 6.82 -25.47
CA THR A 167 21.19 5.99 -26.01
C THR A 167 20.63 4.64 -26.43
N ALA A 168 20.85 4.27 -27.70
CA ALA A 168 20.43 3.00 -28.28
C ALA A 168 21.62 2.40 -29.07
N GLY A 169 22.38 1.51 -28.43
CA GLY A 169 23.66 1.05 -28.98
C GLY A 169 24.63 2.22 -29.18
N ASP A 170 25.24 2.31 -30.35
CA ASP A 170 26.13 3.42 -30.72
C ASP A 170 25.40 4.75 -31.01
N SER A 171 24.06 4.75 -31.05
CA SER A 171 23.27 5.94 -31.32
C SER A 171 23.01 6.73 -30.04
N VAL A 172 23.26 8.03 -30.09
CA VAL A 172 22.98 8.99 -29.03
C VAL A 172 22.15 10.12 -29.61
N LEU A 173 20.90 10.26 -29.15
CA LEU A 173 20.08 11.44 -29.36
C LEU A 173 20.17 12.29 -28.09
N GLY A 174 20.66 13.53 -28.23
CA GLY A 174 20.75 14.48 -27.12
C GLY A 174 20.50 15.90 -27.60
N ASN A 175 20.88 16.88 -26.78
CA ASN A 175 20.65 18.30 -27.06
C ASN A 175 21.24 18.80 -28.39
N ASN A 176 22.27 18.11 -28.91
CA ASN A 176 22.93 18.49 -30.16
C ASN A 176 22.38 17.78 -31.40
N GLY A 177 21.38 16.89 -31.25
CA GLY A 177 20.85 16.05 -32.34
C GLY A 177 21.22 14.57 -32.19
N LEU A 178 21.26 13.84 -33.31
CA LEU A 178 21.56 12.42 -33.37
C LEU A 178 23.02 12.20 -33.78
N THR A 179 23.76 11.39 -33.03
CA THR A 179 25.09 10.90 -33.41
C THR A 179 25.11 9.38 -33.33
N ILE A 180 25.72 8.73 -34.31
CA ILE A 180 26.00 7.30 -34.34
C ILE A 180 27.51 7.13 -34.30
N ALA A 181 28.03 6.62 -33.17
CA ALA A 181 29.44 6.32 -33.02
C ALA A 181 29.87 5.18 -33.97
N ASN A 182 31.17 5.06 -34.23
CA ASN A 182 31.75 3.94 -34.98
C ASN A 182 31.10 3.70 -36.36
N GLY A 183 30.79 4.76 -37.13
CA GLY A 183 30.29 4.62 -38.50
C GLY A 183 31.21 3.75 -39.37
N THR A 184 30.67 3.14 -40.44
CA THR A 184 31.37 2.10 -41.22
C THR A 184 32.74 2.53 -41.76
N ALA A 185 32.91 3.81 -42.10
CA ALA A 185 34.19 4.38 -42.53
C ALA A 185 35.12 4.82 -41.38
N GLY A 186 34.87 4.39 -40.13
CA GLY A 186 35.70 4.68 -38.96
C GLY A 186 35.48 6.06 -38.32
N SER A 187 34.49 6.82 -38.79
CA SER A 187 34.11 8.14 -38.24
C SER A 187 32.61 8.18 -37.90
N PRO A 188 32.19 8.98 -36.91
CA PRO A 188 30.78 9.11 -36.54
C PRO A 188 29.91 9.66 -37.68
N VAL A 189 28.67 9.19 -37.75
CA VAL A 189 27.60 9.82 -38.54
C VAL A 189 26.81 10.71 -37.60
N SER A 190 26.55 11.96 -37.96
CA SER A 190 25.77 12.87 -37.11
C SER A 190 24.83 13.77 -37.90
N LEU A 191 23.65 13.98 -37.33
CA LEU A 191 22.70 15.01 -37.74
C LEU A 191 22.52 15.97 -36.56
N THR A 192 23.05 17.18 -36.71
CA THR A 192 23.03 18.21 -35.66
C THR A 192 22.41 19.50 -36.17
N LYS A 193 22.33 20.52 -35.30
CA LYS A 193 21.94 21.88 -35.69
C LYS A 193 22.81 22.49 -36.80
N ASP A 194 24.02 21.95 -37.00
CA ASP A 194 24.98 22.43 -38.00
C ASP A 194 24.89 21.66 -39.33
N GLY A 195 24.02 20.64 -39.41
CA GLY A 195 23.75 19.86 -40.62
C GLY A 195 24.07 18.36 -40.46
N LEU A 196 24.21 17.70 -41.61
CA LEU A 196 24.52 16.27 -41.72
C LEU A 196 26.01 16.07 -41.97
N ASN A 197 26.66 15.25 -41.14
CA ASN A 197 27.97 14.67 -41.41
C ASN A 197 27.82 13.16 -41.60
N ASN A 198 28.10 12.68 -42.82
CA ASN A 198 27.96 11.25 -43.15
C ASN A 198 29.18 10.40 -42.74
N GLY A 199 30.16 10.97 -42.01
CA GLY A 199 31.31 10.25 -41.47
C GLY A 199 32.17 9.57 -42.55
N GLY A 200 32.25 10.15 -43.75
CA GLY A 200 32.98 9.57 -44.88
C GLY A 200 32.27 8.39 -45.59
N ASN A 201 31.05 8.04 -45.16
CA ASN A 201 30.28 7.00 -45.83
C ASN A 201 29.73 7.49 -47.18
N LYS A 202 29.41 6.56 -48.09
CA LYS A 202 28.62 6.87 -49.29
C LYS A 202 27.18 7.20 -48.88
N VAL A 203 26.62 8.25 -49.47
CA VAL A 203 25.17 8.49 -49.45
C VAL A 203 24.58 7.81 -50.68
N THR A 204 23.89 6.69 -50.49
CA THR A 204 23.27 5.92 -51.57
C THR A 204 21.78 6.28 -51.73
N ASN A 205 21.18 5.87 -52.85
CA ASN A 205 19.76 6.09 -53.14
C ASN A 205 19.33 7.57 -53.18
N VAL A 206 20.23 8.46 -53.61
CA VAL A 206 19.93 9.88 -53.84
C VAL A 206 19.26 10.02 -55.21
N ALA A 207 18.05 10.57 -55.25
CA ALA A 207 17.35 10.90 -56.50
C ALA A 207 18.10 12.00 -57.28
N LYS A 208 17.76 12.22 -58.56
CA LYS A 208 18.36 13.33 -59.31
C LYS A 208 17.86 14.66 -58.76
N GLY A 209 18.77 15.57 -58.42
CA GLY A 209 18.43 16.93 -58.03
C GLY A 209 17.85 17.72 -59.20
N THR A 210 16.83 18.54 -58.93
CA THR A 210 16.13 19.36 -59.95
C THR A 210 16.12 20.85 -59.58
N ALA A 211 16.19 21.18 -58.30
CA ALA A 211 16.37 22.54 -57.81
C ALA A 211 17.85 22.84 -57.52
N ASP A 212 18.21 24.14 -57.51
CA ASP A 212 19.58 24.60 -57.27
C ASP A 212 20.16 24.16 -55.92
N THR A 213 19.30 23.83 -54.94
CA THR A 213 19.68 23.42 -53.58
C THR A 213 19.64 21.91 -53.35
N ASP A 214 19.33 21.11 -54.37
CA ASP A 214 19.30 19.66 -54.23
C ASP A 214 20.70 19.07 -54.27
N GLY A 215 20.91 17.97 -53.52
CA GLY A 215 22.10 17.15 -53.71
C GLY A 215 22.12 16.53 -55.12
N VAL A 216 23.30 16.49 -55.75
CA VAL A 216 23.49 15.81 -57.05
C VAL A 216 23.97 14.39 -56.86
N ASN A 217 23.47 13.46 -57.66
CA ASN A 217 23.98 12.09 -57.69
C ASN A 217 24.93 11.85 -58.88
N VAL A 218 25.67 10.74 -58.84
CA VAL A 218 26.66 10.38 -59.88
C VAL A 218 26.02 10.30 -61.28
N SER A 219 24.76 9.90 -61.41
CA SER A 219 24.09 9.83 -62.72
C SER A 219 23.88 11.19 -63.40
N GLN A 220 23.91 12.29 -62.63
CA GLN A 220 23.88 13.66 -63.15
C GLN A 220 25.28 14.17 -63.53
N LEU A 221 26.32 13.66 -62.86
CA LEU A 221 27.70 14.03 -63.15
C LEU A 221 28.25 13.32 -64.40
N ASN A 222 27.93 12.03 -64.59
CA ASN A 222 28.48 11.22 -65.69
C ASN A 222 28.25 11.82 -67.11
N PRO A 223 27.07 12.36 -67.48
CA PRO A 223 26.86 12.98 -68.79
C PRO A 223 27.76 14.22 -69.01
N ILE A 224 28.01 14.99 -67.96
CA ILE A 224 28.87 16.18 -68.01
C ILE A 224 30.34 15.75 -68.20
N ALA A 225 30.80 14.75 -67.46
CA ALA A 225 32.16 14.21 -67.60
C ALA A 225 32.43 13.67 -69.02
N LYS A 226 31.45 12.97 -69.61
CA LYS A 226 31.52 12.50 -71.01
C LYS A 226 31.62 13.66 -72.00
N TYR A 227 30.85 14.73 -71.81
CA TYR A 227 30.90 15.91 -72.69
C TYR A 227 32.26 16.61 -72.67
N LEU A 228 32.96 16.59 -71.52
CA LEU A 228 34.28 17.18 -71.35
C LEU A 228 35.44 16.26 -71.77
N ASN A 229 35.14 15.06 -72.28
CA ASN A 229 36.11 14.02 -72.64
C ASN A 229 37.06 13.64 -71.48
N THR A 230 36.61 13.79 -70.24
CA THR A 230 37.30 13.31 -69.06
C THR A 230 36.74 11.92 -68.75
N THR A 231 37.56 10.87 -68.86
CA THR A 231 37.16 9.53 -68.39
C THR A 231 37.00 9.58 -66.87
N ASP A 232 35.84 9.14 -66.37
CA ASP A 232 35.56 8.94 -64.93
C ASP A 232 36.49 7.84 -64.36
N ASN A 233 37.74 8.19 -64.09
CA ASN A 233 38.61 7.37 -63.26
C ASN A 233 38.66 8.00 -61.86
N PRO A 234 38.01 7.42 -60.84
CA PRO A 234 37.89 8.03 -59.51
C PRO A 234 39.23 8.17 -58.74
N HIS A 235 40.36 7.78 -59.34
CA HIS A 235 41.69 7.84 -58.72
C HIS A 235 42.82 8.42 -59.59
N ALA A 236 42.53 9.01 -60.76
CA ALA A 236 43.56 9.67 -61.57
C ALA A 236 43.26 11.17 -61.76
N PRO A 237 44.27 12.06 -61.83
CA PRO A 237 44.05 13.47 -62.15
C PRO A 237 43.35 13.58 -63.51
N LEU A 238 42.32 14.41 -63.56
CA LEU A 238 41.54 14.65 -64.78
C LEU A 238 42.48 15.20 -65.88
N PRO A 239 42.52 14.60 -67.08
CA PRO A 239 43.28 15.18 -68.18
C PRO A 239 42.68 16.56 -68.55
N SER A 240 43.53 17.49 -68.97
CA SER A 240 43.08 18.82 -69.42
C SER A 240 42.00 18.68 -70.50
N PRO A 241 40.90 19.45 -70.43
CA PRO A 241 39.84 19.37 -71.42
C PRO A 241 40.41 19.67 -72.82
N ASN A 242 40.09 18.82 -73.78
CA ASN A 242 40.48 19.00 -75.18
C ASN A 242 39.34 19.72 -75.93
N PHE A 243 39.40 21.04 -75.99
CA PHE A 243 38.49 21.84 -76.82
C PHE A 243 39.04 21.91 -78.24
N THR A 244 38.36 21.26 -79.19
CA THR A 244 38.57 21.51 -80.62
C THR A 244 37.51 22.50 -81.10
N LEU A 245 37.93 23.71 -81.50
CA LEU A 245 37.05 24.66 -82.18
C LEU A 245 36.75 24.11 -83.57
N GLN A 246 35.48 23.78 -83.86
CA GLN A 246 35.11 23.17 -85.14
C GLN A 246 34.80 24.17 -86.26
N ASN A 247 34.71 25.46 -85.98
CA ASN A 247 34.48 26.51 -86.99
C ASN A 247 35.35 27.74 -86.70
N VAL A 248 36.51 27.83 -87.37
CA VAL A 248 37.14 29.12 -87.63
C VAL A 248 36.76 29.47 -89.06
N GLU A 249 35.65 30.18 -89.26
CA GLU A 249 35.41 30.79 -90.58
C GLU A 249 36.41 31.94 -90.74
N SER A 250 37.41 31.71 -91.59
CA SER A 250 38.32 32.74 -92.08
C SER A 250 37.50 33.82 -92.77
N ASN A 251 37.37 34.98 -92.16
CA ASN A 251 36.77 36.14 -92.82
C ASN A 251 37.84 36.72 -93.77
N GLU A 252 37.91 36.19 -95.00
CA GLU A 252 38.77 36.73 -96.06
C GLU A 252 38.30 38.15 -96.42
N SER A 253 39.17 39.15 -96.23
CA SER A 253 38.97 40.47 -96.83
C SER A 253 39.37 40.43 -98.30
N LYS A 254 38.42 40.71 -99.19
CA LYS A 254 38.64 40.92 -100.63
C LYS A 254 39.61 42.08 -100.90
N GLN A 255 40.60 41.87 -101.78
CA GLN A 255 40.78 42.58 -103.06
C GLN A 255 41.60 41.69 -104.01
#